data_AF-A0A6G0PY86-F1
#
_entry.id   AF-A0A6G0PY86-F1
#
_cell.length_a   1.000
_cell.length_b   1.000
_cell.length_c   1.000
_cell.angle_alpha   90.00
_cell.angle_beta   90.00
_cell.angle_gamma   90.00
#
_symmetry.space_group_name_H-M   'P 1'
#
loop_
_entity.id
_entity.type
_entity.pdbx_description
1 polymer ?
#
loop_
_entity_poly.entity_id
_entity_poly.type
_entity_poly.pdbx_seq_one_letter_code
_entity_poly.pdbx_strand_id
1 'polypeptide(L)' 'MLWEWLVMPQGLKNAPATFNRCVTHLLRSVRDFAPSYFDDVVIHSRAVDGKSEVEMHKEHLRKLLALMRKHKLYANLKK' A
#
# COMPACT_ATOMS: atom_id res chain seq x y z
N MET A 1 11.28 -27.16 22.66
CA MET A 1 10.35 -26.02 22.80
C MET A 1 9.78 -25.73 21.41
N LEU A 2 8.46 -25.63 21.28
CA LEU A 2 7.80 -25.27 20.03
C LEU A 2 7.65 -23.74 19.96
N TRP A 3 7.84 -23.16 18.78
CA TRP A 3 7.68 -21.73 18.52
C TRP A 3 6.37 -21.49 17.76
N GLU A 4 5.78 -20.32 17.97
CA GLU A 4 4.58 -19.87 17.27
C GLU A 4 4.80 -18.51 16.60
N TRP A 5 3.98 -18.21 15.59
CA TRP A 5 4.06 -16.97 14.82
C TRP A 5 3.12 -15.90 15.38
N LEU A 6 3.65 -14.71 15.66
CA LEU A 6 2.86 -13.55 16.11
C LEU A 6 2.34 -12.68 14.97
N VAL A 7 2.85 -12.89 13.77
CA VAL A 7 2.42 -12.25 12.51
C VAL A 7 2.17 -13.33 11.49
N MET A 8 1.37 -13.03 10.47
CA MET A 8 1.08 -13.97 9.39
C MET A 8 2.37 -14.43 8.70
N PRO A 9 2.76 -15.72 8.81
CA PRO A 9 3.98 -16.22 8.21
C PRO A 9 3.83 -16.42 6.70
N GLN A 10 4.97 -16.41 6.01
CA GLN A 10 5.05 -16.82 4.61
C GLN A 10 4.78 -18.33 4.49
N GLY A 11 4.19 -18.75 3.37
CA GLY A 11 3.90 -20.16 3.09
C GLY A 11 2.50 -20.65 3.53
N LEU A 12 1.71 -19.83 4.22
CA LEU A 12 0.29 -20.15 4.45
C LEU A 12 -0.51 -20.01 3.15
N LYS A 13 -1.32 -21.01 2.82
CA LYS A 13 -2.16 -21.05 1.61
C LYS A 13 -3.00 -19.80 1.40
N ASN A 14 -3.55 -19.24 2.49
CA ASN A 14 -4.46 -18.08 2.44
C ASN A 14 -3.79 -16.76 2.79
N ALA A 15 -2.48 -16.73 3.05
CA ALA A 15 -1.78 -15.49 3.41
C ALA A 15 -1.88 -14.40 2.33
N PRO A 16 -1.67 -14.69 1.03
CA PRO A 16 -1.78 -13.66 -0.01
C PRO A 16 -3.18 -13.05 -0.10
N ALA A 17 -4.23 -13.87 -0.04
CA ALA A 17 -5.61 -13.41 -0.11
C ALA A 17 -5.99 -12.55 1.11
N THR A 18 -5.54 -12.97 2.30
CA THR A 18 -5.78 -12.23 3.55
C THR A 18 -5.06 -10.89 3.55
N PHE A 19 -3.80 -10.86 3.11
CA PHE A 19 -3.02 -9.64 2.96
C PHE A 19 -3.66 -8.68 1.95
N ASN A 20 -4.00 -9.17 0.76
CA ASN A 20 -4.61 -8.37 -0.30
C ASN A 20 -5.93 -7.74 0.15
N ARG A 21 -6.79 -8.49 0.86
CA ARG A 21 -8.04 -7.96 1.44
C ARG A 21 -7.77 -6.85 2.45
N CYS A 22 -6.76 -7.03 3.31
CA CYS A 22 -6.35 -6.04 4.29
C CYS A 22 -5.87 -4.75 3.61
N VAL A 23 -4.89 -4.84 2.71
CA VAL A 23 -4.31 -3.67 2.00
C VAL A 23 -5.37 -2.95 1.18
N THR A 24 -6.18 -3.69 0.41
CA THR A 24 -7.26 -3.11 -0.41
C THR A 24 -8.28 -2.35 0.44
N HIS A 25 -8.62 -2.87 1.63
CA HIS A 25 -9.54 -2.21 2.54
C HIS A 25 -8.93 -0.94 3.16
N LEU A 26 -7.67 -1.03 3.62
CA LEU A 26 -6.99 0.08 4.29
C LEU A 26 -6.62 1.23 3.34
N LEU A 27 -6.33 0.92 2.07
CA LEU A 27 -5.98 1.90 1.03
C LEU A 27 -7.18 2.35 0.19
N ARG A 28 -8.41 1.96 0.56
CA ARG A 28 -9.61 2.24 -0.24
C ARG A 28 -9.81 3.73 -0.53
N SER A 29 -9.42 4.63 0.39
CA SER A 29 -9.58 6.07 0.22
C SER A 29 -8.62 6.70 -0.80
N VAL A 30 -7.57 5.99 -1.19
CA VAL A 30 -6.57 6.45 -2.18
C VAL A 30 -6.60 5.62 -3.46
N ARG A 31 -7.53 4.66 -3.57
CA ARG A 31 -7.61 3.69 -4.67
C ARG A 31 -7.67 4.33 -6.06
N ASP A 32 -8.25 5.52 -6.17
CA ASP A 32 -8.44 6.19 -7.47
C ASP A 32 -7.13 6.66 -8.11
N PHE A 33 -6.07 6.83 -7.32
CA PHE A 33 -4.71 7.16 -7.81
C PHE A 33 -3.64 6.15 -7.37
N ALA A 34 -3.96 5.28 -6.41
CA ALA A 34 -3.07 4.28 -5.83
C ALA A 34 -3.76 2.91 -5.69
N PRO A 35 -4.14 2.24 -6.79
CA PRO A 35 -4.66 0.88 -6.73
C PRO A 35 -3.62 -0.11 -6.18
N SER A 36 -4.05 -0.99 -5.28
CA SER A 36 -3.25 -2.09 -4.73
C SER A 36 -3.55 -3.41 -5.43
N TYR A 37 -2.52 -4.23 -5.65
CA TYR A 37 -2.63 -5.59 -6.18
C TYR A 37 -1.66 -6.52 -5.46
N PHE A 38 -2.18 -7.48 -4.70
CA PHE A 38 -1.40 -8.35 -3.82
C PHE A 38 -0.51 -7.56 -2.86
N ASP A 39 0.81 -7.59 -3.07
CA ASP A 39 1.82 -6.95 -2.26
C ASP A 39 2.35 -5.63 -2.86
N ASP A 40 1.89 -5.26 -4.06
CA ASP A 40 2.32 -4.05 -4.75
C ASP A 40 1.22 -2.98 -4.76
N VAL A 41 1.63 -1.72 -4.69
CA VAL A 41 0.76 -0.54 -4.84
C VAL A 41 1.32 0.33 -5.94
N VAL A 42 0.52 0.56 -6.98
CA VAL A 42 0.94 1.38 -8.12
C VAL A 42 0.38 2.78 -7.92
N ILE A 43 1.22 3.81 -8.02
CA ILE A 43 0.79 5.21 -7.92
C ILE A 43 0.81 5.82 -9.31
N HIS A 44 -0.35 6.27 -9.80
CA HIS A 44 -0.43 7.06 -11.02
C HIS A 44 -0.82 8.50 -10.69
N SER A 45 -0.36 9.44 -11.49
CA SER A 45 -0.59 10.86 -11.27
C SER A 45 -0.67 11.56 -12.62
N ARG A 46 -1.57 12.54 -12.72
CA ARG A 46 -1.75 13.36 -13.92
C ARG A 46 -1.75 14.82 -13.48
N ALA A 47 -1.32 15.70 -14.38
CA ALA A 47 -1.37 17.14 -14.15
C ALA A 47 -2.84 17.60 -14.01
N VAL A 48 -3.12 18.39 -12.98
CA VAL A 48 -4.44 18.99 -12.70
C VAL A 48 -4.23 20.30 -11.94
N ASP A 49 -5.16 21.24 -12.09
CA ASP A 49 -5.17 22.52 -11.36
C ASP A 49 -3.85 23.33 -11.50
N GLY A 50 -3.24 23.28 -12.68
CA GLY A 50 -1.97 23.99 -12.96
C GLY A 50 -0.72 23.35 -12.37
N LYS A 51 -0.83 22.20 -11.70
CA LYS A 51 0.32 21.43 -11.17
C LYS A 51 0.85 20.47 -12.23
N SER A 52 2.17 20.33 -12.28
CA SER A 52 2.85 19.31 -13.09
C SER A 52 2.55 17.90 -12.56
N GLU A 53 2.78 16.88 -13.41
CA GLU A 53 2.63 15.48 -13.02
C GLU A 53 3.52 15.11 -11.82
N VAL A 54 4.73 15.68 -11.75
CA VAL A 54 5.69 15.45 -10.66
C VAL A 54 5.19 16.04 -9.34
N GLU A 55 4.59 17.23 -9.36
CA GLU A 55 4.01 17.85 -8.16
C GLU A 55 2.82 17.05 -7.65
N MET A 56 1.93 16.64 -8.57
CA MET A 56 0.80 15.77 -8.24
C MET A 56 1.27 14.42 -7.69
N HIS A 57 2.33 13.84 -8.26
CA HIS A 57 2.89 12.58 -7.78
C HIS A 57 3.45 12.70 -6.36
N LYS A 58 4.13 13.81 -6.03
CA LYS A 58 4.59 14.08 -4.66
C LYS A 58 3.43 14.20 -3.68
N GLU A 59 2.31 14.79 -4.08
CA GLU A 59 1.10 14.89 -3.23
C GLU A 59 0.44 13.53 -3.00
N HIS A 60 0.25 12.74 -4.06
CA HIS A 60 -0.27 11.38 -3.97
C HIS A 60 0.61 10.49 -3.10
N LEU A 61 1.93 10.57 -3.26
CA LEU A 61 2.89 9.85 -2.44
C LEU A 61 2.76 10.23 -0.96
N ARG A 62 2.66 11.52 -0.63
CA ARG A 62 2.46 11.97 0.76
C ARG A 62 1.16 11.42 1.36
N LYS A 63 0.06 11.47 0.60
CA LYS A 63 -1.25 10.94 1.05
C LYS A 63 -1.19 9.43 1.31
N LEU A 64 -0.62 8.67 0.37
CA LEU A 64 -0.47 7.22 0.51
C LEU A 64 0.43 6.86 1.70
N LEU A 65 1.62 7.46 1.81
CA LEU A 65 2.57 7.16 2.88
C LEU A 65 2.03 7.56 4.26
N ALA A 66 1.27 8.64 4.37
CA ALA A 66 0.59 9.03 5.61
C ALA A 66 -0.45 7.98 6.03
N LEU A 67 -1.23 7.47 5.07
CA LEU A 67 -2.23 6.43 5.31
C LEU A 67 -1.58 5.09 5.70
N MET A 68 -0.51 4.69 5.00
CA MET A 68 0.26 3.50 5.34
C MET A 68 0.84 3.59 6.76
N ARG A 69 1.40 4.75 7.13
CA ARG A 69 1.93 5.00 8.48
C ARG A 69 0.85 4.88 9.56
N LYS A 70 -0.35 5.44 9.31
CA LYS A 70 -1.51 5.33 10.22
C LYS A 70 -1.89 3.88 10.49
N HIS A 71 -1.78 3.02 9.48
CA HIS A 71 -2.14 1.60 9.57
C HIS A 71 -0.95 0.67 9.82
N LYS A 72 0.24 1.22 10.11
CA LYS A 72 1.48 0.44 10.35
C LYS A 72 1.82 -0.51 9.18
N LEU A 73 1.53 -0.08 7.94
CA LEU A 73 1.97 -0.73 6.71
C LEU A 73 3.30 -0.10 6.28
N TYR A 74 4.28 -0.94 5.94
CA TYR A 74 5.62 -0.51 5.59
C TYR A 74 6.01 -1.04 4.21
N ALA A 75 6.47 -0.14 3.34
CA ALA A 75 7.05 -0.50 2.05
C ALA A 75 8.48 -1.00 2.24
N ASN A 76 8.89 -1.96 1.41
CA ASN A 76 10.28 -2.39 1.32
C ASN A 76 11.03 -1.50 0.32
N LEU A 77 12.03 -0.74 0.79
CA LEU A 77 12.82 0.17 -0.05
C LEU A 77 13.80 -0.56 -0.99
N LYS A 78 14.12 -1.83 -0.67
CA LYS A 78 15.06 -2.64 -1.46
C LYS A 78 14.39 -3.43 -2.58
N LYS A 79 13.05 -3.38 -2.64
CA LYS A 79 12.27 -4.03 -3.69
C LYS A 79 12.21 -3.13 -4.91
#